data_AF-A0A8X7CFU8-F1
#
_entry.id   AF-A0A8X7CFU8-F1
#
_cell.length_a   1.000
_cell.length_b   1.000
_cell.length_c   1.000
_cell.angle_alpha   90.00
_cell.angle_beta   90.00
_cell.angle_gamma   90.00
#
_symmetry.space_group_name_H-M   'P 1'
#
loop_
_entity.id
_entity.type
_entity.pdbx_description
1 polymer ?
#
loop_
_entity_poly.entity_id
_entity_poly.type
_entity_poly.pdbx_seq_one_letter_code
_entity_poly.pdbx_strand_id
1 'polypeptide(L)'
;MKLGSLADFKASTGWIKNFKSPHGIRELQIEGESLSGDKNSAHKFKETFLQSVEEEGFSRDDVYNVDKTGVNWKALPRKSLTSKWESTALGFSQQGTCYNHGLCER
;
A
#
# COMPACT_ATOMS: atom_id res chain seq x y z
N MET A 1 -12.07 -27.03 13.01
CA MET A 1 -10.85 -27.33 13.80
C MET A 1 -11.04 -26.72 15.17
N LYS A 2 -11.08 -27.51 16.24
CA LYS A 2 -11.24 -27.01 17.61
C LYS A 2 -9.86 -26.96 18.25
N LEU A 3 -9.24 -25.79 18.23
CA LEU A 3 -8.07 -25.53 19.07
C LEU A 3 -8.61 -25.52 20.51
N GLY A 4 -7.96 -26.26 21.41
CA GLY A 4 -8.32 -26.25 22.84
C GLY A 4 -8.20 -24.85 23.45
N SER A 5 -8.31 -24.75 24.78
CA SER A 5 -8.04 -23.50 25.50
C SER A 5 -6.78 -22.82 24.96
N LEU A 6 -6.90 -21.56 24.52
CA LEU A 6 -5.78 -20.76 24.00
C LEU A 6 -4.66 -20.58 25.04
N ALA A 7 -4.98 -20.71 26.34
CA ALA A 7 -4.04 -20.46 27.43
C ALA A 7 -2.83 -21.41 27.45
N ASP A 8 -3.00 -22.65 26.97
CA ASP A 8 -1.96 -23.70 27.02
C ASP A 8 -1.46 -24.12 25.63
N PHE A 9 -1.91 -23.44 24.58
CA PHE A 9 -1.57 -23.84 23.23
C PHE A 9 -0.12 -23.50 22.88
N LYS A 10 0.73 -24.52 22.82
CA LYS A 10 2.13 -24.41 22.39
C LYS A 10 2.34 -25.15 21.06
N ALA A 11 2.42 -24.40 19.97
CA ALA A 11 2.74 -24.94 18.66
C ALA A 11 4.24 -25.09 18.46
N SER A 12 4.66 -26.19 17.84
CA SER A 12 6.01 -26.34 17.30
C SER A 12 6.13 -25.67 15.91
N THR A 13 7.36 -25.41 15.46
CA THR A 13 7.63 -24.98 14.09
C THR A 13 7.20 -26.03 13.05
N GLY A 14 7.24 -27.32 13.41
CA GLY A 14 6.71 -28.39 12.58
C GLY A 14 5.18 -28.36 12.46
N TRP A 15 4.48 -28.04 13.55
CA TRP A 15 3.02 -27.93 13.55
C TRP A 15 2.52 -26.87 12.56
N ILE A 16 3.12 -25.68 12.56
CA ILE A 16 2.73 -24.61 11.62
C ILE A 16 3.03 -24.97 10.16
N LYS A 17 4.13 -25.68 9.88
CA LYS A 17 4.47 -26.16 8.53
C LYS A 17 3.43 -27.18 8.03
N ASN A 18 3.07 -28.12 8.90
CA ASN A 18 2.08 -29.17 8.59
C ASN A 18 0.65 -28.62 8.51
N PHE A 19 0.35 -27.52 9.20
CA PHE A 19 -0.92 -26.80 9.06
C PHE A 19 -0.98 -26.02 7.74
N LYS A 20 0.09 -25.29 7.40
CA LYS A 20 0.13 -24.44 6.20
C LYS A 20 0.06 -25.24 4.89
N SER A 21 0.77 -26.38 4.81
CA SER A 21 0.93 -27.13 3.55
C SER A 21 -0.38 -27.66 2.94
N PRO A 22 -1.26 -28.37 3.68
CA PRO A 22 -2.51 -28.89 3.11
C PRO A 22 -3.50 -27.78 2.74
N HIS A 23 -3.47 -26.67 3.48
CA HIS A 23 -4.35 -25.52 3.25
C HIS A 23 -3.82 -24.54 2.18
N GLY A 24 -2.64 -24.81 1.63
CA GLY A 24 -2.01 -23.93 0.63
C GLY A 24 -1.69 -22.54 1.18
N ILE A 25 -1.53 -22.40 2.49
CA ILE A 25 -1.20 -21.13 3.13
C ILE A 25 0.30 -20.90 2.95
N ARG A 26 0.67 -19.80 2.31
CA ARG A 26 2.07 -19.41 2.12
C ARG A 26 2.29 -17.98 2.54
N GLU A 27 3.54 -17.67 2.81
CA GLU A 27 3.98 -16.31 3.12
C GLU A 27 4.44 -15.65 1.81
N LEU A 28 3.83 -14.54 1.44
CA LEU A 28 4.31 -13.68 0.35
C LEU A 28 4.80 -12.36 0.92
N GLN A 29 5.85 -11.83 0.28
CA GLN A 29 6.26 -10.46 0.53
C GLN A 29 5.19 -9.52 -0.03
N ILE A 30 4.78 -8.56 0.79
CA ILE A 30 3.94 -7.47 0.31
C ILE A 30 4.86 -6.61 -0.55
N GLU A 31 4.63 -6.63 -1.85
CA GLU A 31 5.23 -5.64 -2.75
C GLU A 31 4.50 -4.32 -2.52
N GLY A 32 5.24 -3.21 -2.62
CA GLY A 32 4.64 -1.87 -2.60
C GLY A 32 3.67 -1.68 -3.76
N GLU A 33 3.14 -0.46 -3.93
CA GLU A 33 2.24 -0.16 -5.04
C GLU A 33 2.75 -0.76 -6.35
N SER A 34 1.98 -1.72 -6.88
CA SER A 34 2.14 -2.16 -8.25
C SER A 34 1.89 -0.94 -9.12
N LEU A 35 2.96 -0.39 -9.70
CA LEU A 35 2.90 0.72 -10.65
C LEU A 35 2.29 0.24 -11.98
N SER A 36 1.03 -0.20 -11.96
CA SER A 36 0.21 -0.35 -13.16
C SER A 36 -0.39 1.01 -13.53
N GLY A 37 0.47 1.99 -13.77
CA GLY A 37 0.07 3.32 -14.21
C GLY A 37 -0.12 3.36 -15.72
N ASP A 38 -1.21 3.96 -16.20
CA ASP A 38 -1.39 4.23 -17.62
C ASP A 38 -0.43 5.34 -18.07
N LYS A 39 0.52 4.97 -18.95
CA LYS A 39 1.52 5.89 -19.49
C LYS A 39 0.88 7.02 -20.30
N ASN A 40 -0.22 6.76 -20.98
CA ASN A 40 -0.89 7.77 -21.80
C ASN A 40 -1.59 8.80 -20.93
N SER A 41 -2.34 8.36 -19.92
CA SER A 41 -2.91 9.25 -18.91
C SER A 41 -1.85 10.05 -18.18
N ALA A 42 -0.71 9.44 -17.82
CA ALA A 42 0.40 10.15 -17.18
C ALA A 42 1.01 11.24 -18.08
N HIS A 43 1.17 10.95 -19.37
CA HIS A 43 1.68 11.93 -20.34
C HIS A 43 0.72 13.13 -20.48
N LYS A 44 -0.57 12.85 -20.69
CA LYS A 44 -1.60 13.89 -20.82
C LYS A 44 -1.68 14.77 -19.58
N PHE A 45 -1.65 14.15 -18.39
CA PHE A 45 -1.64 14.89 -17.14
C PHE A 45 -0.45 15.84 -17.04
N LYS A 46 0.75 15.37 -17.42
CA LYS A 46 1.96 16.20 -17.41
C LYS A 46 1.83 17.41 -18.32
N GLU A 47 1.29 17.24 -19.54
CA GLU A 47 1.08 18.35 -20.48
C GLU A 47 0.07 19.37 -19.92
N THR A 48 -1.09 18.91 -19.46
CA THR A 48 -2.13 19.79 -18.90
C THR A 48 -1.63 20.53 -17.66
N PHE A 49 -0.90 19.85 -16.77
CA PHE A 49 -0.35 20.47 -15.57
C PHE A 49 0.65 21.58 -15.90
N LEU A 50 1.58 21.34 -16.84
CA LEU A 50 2.56 22.34 -17.24
C LEU A 50 1.90 23.56 -17.89
N GLN A 51 0.86 23.35 -18.69
CA GLN A 51 0.08 24.43 -19.27
C GLN A 51 -0.57 25.30 -18.19
N SER A 52 -1.21 24.69 -17.19
CA SER A 52 -1.82 25.43 -16.08
C SER A 52 -0.80 26.21 -15.24
N VAL A 53 0.39 25.65 -15.03
CA VAL A 53 1.49 26.35 -14.33
C VAL A 53 1.91 27.63 -15.08
N GLU A 54 1.99 27.56 -16.41
CA GLU A 54 2.35 28.71 -17.25
C GLU A 54 1.22 29.75 -17.31
N GLU A 55 -0.03 29.32 -17.45
CA GLU A 55 -1.22 30.19 -17.52
C GLU A 55 -1.43 30.99 -16.22
N GLU A 56 -1.19 30.37 -15.07
CA GLU A 56 -1.32 31.00 -13.75
C GLU A 56 -0.05 31.78 -13.34
N GLY A 57 1.02 31.73 -14.16
CA GLY A 57 2.26 32.47 -13.90
C GLY A 57 3.10 31.93 -12.74
N PHE A 58 2.91 30.67 -12.35
CA PHE A 58 3.70 30.03 -11.29
C PHE A 58 5.15 29.81 -11.75
N SER A 59 6.10 30.18 -10.90
CA SER A 59 7.49 29.83 -11.12
C SER A 59 7.72 28.36 -10.73
N ARG A 60 8.83 27.79 -11.20
CA ARG A 60 9.22 26.43 -10.79
C ARG A 60 9.43 26.30 -9.27
N ASP A 61 9.78 27.40 -8.61
CA ASP A 61 9.99 27.45 -7.17
C ASP A 61 8.67 27.42 -6.38
N ASP A 62 7.53 27.64 -7.05
CA ASP A 62 6.19 27.57 -6.45
C ASP A 62 5.58 26.15 -6.56
N VAL A 63 6.21 25.26 -7.34
CA VAL A 63 5.72 23.91 -7.60
C VAL A 63 6.34 22.92 -6.61
N TYR A 64 5.59 22.58 -5.57
CA TYR A 64 6.00 21.59 -4.56
C TYR A 64 5.34 20.23 -4.80
N ASN A 65 6.13 19.16 -4.71
CA ASN A 65 5.59 17.81 -4.69
C ASN A 65 4.96 17.53 -3.32
N VAL A 66 3.63 17.50 -3.25
CA VAL A 66 2.91 17.03 -2.06
C VAL A 66 2.63 15.54 -2.25
N ASP A 67 3.68 14.72 -2.12
CA ASP A 67 3.47 13.28 -2.00
C ASP A 67 2.85 12.97 -0.63
N LYS A 68 1.92 12.01 -0.59
CA LYS A 68 1.07 11.76 0.57
C LYS A 68 1.91 11.45 1.81
N THR A 69 1.98 12.38 2.75
CA THR A 69 2.54 12.11 4.08
C THR A 69 1.50 11.36 4.93
N GLY A 70 1.47 10.04 4.80
CA GLY A 70 0.69 9.17 5.68
C GLY A 70 1.47 8.87 6.97
N VAL A 71 0.99 9.33 8.12
CA VAL A 71 1.57 8.93 9.41
C VAL A 71 1.17 7.49 9.71
N ASN A 72 2.13 6.58 9.65
CA ASN A 72 1.89 5.19 10.02
C ASN A 72 2.07 5.00 11.53
N TRP A 73 0.97 4.92 12.27
CA TRP A 73 0.98 4.72 13.73
C TRP A 73 1.25 3.25 14.12
N LYS A 74 1.26 2.30 13.17
CA LYS A 74 1.63 0.89 13.39
C LYS A 74 2.29 0.30 12.15
N ALA A 75 3.59 0.00 12.23
CA ALA A 75 4.31 -0.66 11.13
C ALA A 75 3.59 -1.94 10.71
N LEU A 76 3.12 -1.99 9.46
CA LEU A 76 2.51 -3.19 8.90
C LEU A 76 3.61 -4.23 8.63
N PRO A 77 3.31 -5.53 8.82
CA PRO A 77 4.26 -6.58 8.50
C PRO A 77 4.60 -6.58 7.00
N ARG A 78 5.88 -6.73 6.66
CA ARG A 78 6.36 -6.79 5.26
C ARG A 78 5.89 -8.04 4.49
N LYS A 79 5.23 -8.96 5.19
CA LYS A 79 4.83 -10.26 4.67
C LYS A 79 3.38 -10.53 5.06
N SER A 80 2.61 -11.07 4.13
CA SER A 80 1.22 -11.48 4.33
C SER A 80 1.07 -12.98 4.13
N LEU A 81 0.13 -13.58 4.85
CA LEU A 81 -0.29 -14.96 4.60
C LEU A 81 -1.34 -14.95 3.51
N THR A 82 -1.07 -15.67 2.43
CA THR A 82 -1.95 -15.76 1.27
C THR A 82 -2.26 -17.22 0.96
N SER A 83 -3.38 -17.42 0.27
CA SER A 83 -3.77 -18.71 -0.28
C SER A 83 -2.83 -19.14 -1.42
N LYS A 84 -2.89 -20.40 -1.86
CA LYS A 84 -2.05 -20.91 -2.98
C LYS A 84 -2.44 -20.37 -4.37
N TRP A 85 -3.63 -19.77 -4.50
CA TRP A 85 -4.18 -19.32 -5.78
C TRP A 85 -3.97 -17.84 -6.05
N GLU A 86 -3.71 -17.04 -5.02
CA GLU A 86 -3.29 -15.64 -5.18
C GLU A 86 -1.82 -15.59 -5.60
N SER A 87 -1.46 -14.85 -6.64
CA SER A 87 -0.06 -14.70 -7.09
C SER A 87 0.69 -13.60 -6.35
N THR A 88 -0.04 -12.64 -5.78
CA THR A 88 0.50 -11.39 -5.24
C THR A 88 -0.18 -11.10 -3.92
N ALA A 89 0.59 -10.73 -2.90
CA ALA A 89 0.05 -10.13 -1.70
C ALA A 89 -0.17 -8.64 -1.98
N LEU A 90 -1.34 -8.28 -2.50
CA LEU A 90 -1.74 -6.88 -2.65
C LEU A 90 -1.86 -6.29 -1.24
N GLY A 91 -0.83 -5.57 -0.81
CA GLY A 91 -0.94 -4.71 0.34
C GLY A 91 -1.99 -3.66 0.05
N PHE A 92 -2.96 -3.47 0.93
CA PHE A 92 -3.71 -2.23 0.92
C PHE A 92 -2.72 -1.10 1.15
N SER A 93 -2.49 -0.27 0.13
CA SER A 93 -1.82 1.01 0.32
C SER A 93 -2.50 1.75 1.45
N GLN A 94 -1.70 2.46 2.24
CA GLN A 94 -2.12 3.30 3.35
C GLN A 94 -3.15 4.33 2.86
N GLN A 95 -4.42 3.97 2.85
CA GLN A 95 -5.50 4.94 2.83
C GLN A 95 -5.64 5.48 4.25
N GLY A 96 -4.67 6.30 4.65
CA GLY A 96 -4.94 7.29 5.69
C GLY A 96 -6.06 8.17 5.15
N THR A 97 -7.20 8.18 5.83
CA THR A 97 -8.29 9.09 5.51
C THR A 97 -7.77 10.52 5.53
N CYS A 98 -7.82 11.20 4.38
CA CYS A 98 -7.47 12.61 4.29
C CYS A 98 -8.57 13.46 4.96
N TYR A 99 -8.23 14.13 6.06
CA TYR A 99 -8.85 15.40 6.41
C TYR A 99 -7.73 16.44 6.40
N ASN A 100 -7.75 17.35 5.43
CA ASN A 100 -7.14 18.67 5.56
C ASN A 100 -7.89 19.64 4.65
N HIS A 101 -8.51 20.62 5.30
CA HIS A 101 -9.10 21.82 4.73
C HIS A 101 -7.94 22.81 4.49
N GLY A 102 -7.71 23.26 3.26
CA GLY A 102 -6.62 24.20 3.00
C GLY A 102 -6.46 24.57 1.54
N LEU A 103 -7.37 25.40 1.03
CA LEU A 103 -6.98 26.42 0.05
C LEU A 103 -6.10 27.42 0.80
N CYS A 104 -4.87 27.61 0.37
CA CYS A 104 -4.03 28.70 0.84
C CYS A 104 -3.79 29.65 -0.33
N GLU A 105 -4.57 30.72 -0.40
CA GLU A 105 -4.25 31.89 -1.20
C GLU A 105 -3.43 32.87 -0.35
N ARG A 106 -2.14 32.97 -0.66
CA ARG A 106 -1.41 34.20 -1.06
C ARG A 106 0.08 33.94 -1.06
#